data_AF-A0A9P8KQV8-F1
#
_entry.id   AF-A0A9P8KQV8-F1
#
_cell.length_a   1.000
_cell.length_b   1.000
_cell.length_c   1.000
_cell.angle_alpha   90.00
_cell.angle_beta   90.00
_cell.angle_gamma   90.00
#
_symmetry.space_group_name_H-M   'P 1'
#
loop_
_entity.id
_entity.type
_entity.pdbx_description
1 polymer ?
#
loop_
_entity_poly.entity_id
_entity_poly.type
_entity_poly.pdbx_seq_one_letter_code
_entity_poly.pdbx_strand_id
1 'polypeptide(L)'
;MSSNFTVLGANFDGPWARLDKQGTAMTYDHYPPPTAVMPGSNRFSIDTKENYVEWMDFSFFLSYNRDNGLRLFNVQYKGKRILYELGLQEALAHYAGNDPVQSSTTYFDSKPGVGPSVVSLIDGYDCPTWEHRSLQYGWTIHDNLSGSIHDHVLTYKADIDIFGEKNSLQKVEFVPVTTEYPWSNGAKRNTMKIQKSFIQNENESKINWAPNGAATYAIVNKEARNTFGEHPGYKFSPGCLPHSFKLVQRHERHPIIDFAKFFDGESLDQEDLVIWFNLGMHHAPHTGDLPNTVFTTAHSALIIEPLNYLDLDASRATSQQVRLNYKDGKVQSVKTFDSQNVTCHVDASQLIPNFWRDTGTTSVLRYLFGASQEDGIVNAT
;
A
#
# COMPACT_ATOMS: atom_id res chain seq x y z
N MET A 1 13.18 -21.66 -50.14
CA MET A 1 12.99 -22.12 -48.74
C MET A 1 12.77 -23.63 -48.76
N SER A 2 12.87 -24.32 -47.62
CA SER A 2 12.42 -25.72 -47.52
C SER A 2 10.91 -25.80 -47.77
N SER A 3 10.44 -26.87 -48.41
CA SER A 3 9.00 -27.15 -48.60
C SER A 3 8.26 -27.37 -47.28
N ASN A 4 8.99 -27.66 -46.21
CA ASN A 4 8.46 -28.04 -44.90
C ASN A 4 8.71 -26.94 -43.84
N PHE A 5 8.88 -25.68 -44.25
CA PHE A 5 9.11 -24.56 -43.33
C PHE A 5 7.78 -23.89 -42.94
N THR A 6 7.41 -23.99 -41.67
CA THR A 6 6.19 -23.35 -41.13
C THR A 6 6.48 -21.91 -40.73
N VAL A 7 5.79 -20.96 -41.37
CA VAL A 7 5.70 -19.57 -40.91
C VAL A 7 4.57 -19.48 -39.88
N LEU A 8 4.83 -18.92 -38.71
CA LEU A 8 3.81 -18.63 -37.70
C LEU A 8 3.12 -17.29 -38.00
N GLY A 9 1.88 -17.13 -37.54
CA GLY A 9 1.15 -15.87 -37.65
C GLY A 9 1.77 -14.77 -36.76
N ALA A 10 1.61 -13.52 -37.17
CA ALA A 10 1.95 -12.35 -36.35
C ALA A 10 0.70 -11.77 -35.67
N ASN A 11 0.90 -11.15 -34.51
CA ASN A 11 -0.11 -10.29 -33.90
C ASN A 11 -0.14 -8.93 -34.62
N PHE A 12 -1.32 -8.32 -34.72
CA PHE A 12 -1.52 -7.00 -35.29
C PHE A 12 -2.44 -6.18 -34.36
N ASP A 13 -2.18 -4.88 -34.26
CA ASP A 13 -3.08 -3.95 -33.56
C ASP A 13 -4.50 -3.99 -34.14
N GLY A 14 -5.47 -3.76 -33.27
CA GLY A 14 -6.88 -3.64 -33.60
C GLY A 14 -7.69 -3.27 -32.36
N PRO A 15 -9.02 -3.14 -32.47
CA PRO A 15 -9.88 -2.70 -31.37
C PRO A 15 -9.70 -3.52 -30.08
N TRP A 16 -9.37 -4.81 -30.19
CA TRP A 16 -9.11 -5.71 -29.06
C TRP A 16 -7.97 -5.28 -28.12
N ALA A 17 -7.05 -4.42 -28.60
CA ALA A 17 -5.91 -3.89 -27.83
C ALA A 17 -6.11 -2.42 -27.41
N ARG A 18 -7.29 -1.83 -27.65
CA ARG A 18 -7.56 -0.41 -27.41
C ARG A 18 -8.49 -0.15 -26.24
N LEU A 19 -8.20 0.91 -25.49
CA LEU A 19 -8.96 1.34 -24.31
C LEU A 19 -10.26 2.10 -24.66
N ASP A 20 -10.53 2.35 -25.93
CA ASP A 20 -11.77 2.97 -26.41
C ASP A 20 -13.01 2.16 -26.02
N LYS A 21 -14.12 2.85 -25.74
CA LYS A 21 -15.40 2.21 -25.38
C LYS A 21 -15.92 1.34 -26.52
N GLN A 22 -16.05 0.05 -26.25
CA GLN A 22 -16.46 -0.98 -27.21
C GLN A 22 -17.69 -1.76 -26.72
N GLY A 23 -18.36 -2.45 -27.65
CA GLY A 23 -19.56 -3.23 -27.37
C GLY A 23 -20.85 -2.39 -27.27
N THR A 24 -21.92 -3.03 -26.80
CA THR A 24 -23.25 -2.40 -26.65
C THR A 24 -23.30 -1.55 -25.38
N ALA A 25 -23.85 -0.34 -25.47
CA ALA A 25 -24.07 0.52 -24.30
C ALA A 25 -24.96 -0.17 -23.25
N MET A 26 -24.57 -0.10 -21.98
CA MET A 26 -25.31 -0.71 -20.87
C MET A 26 -26.53 0.14 -20.48
N THR A 27 -27.53 -0.49 -19.85
CA THR A 27 -28.73 0.20 -19.39
C THR A 27 -28.38 1.25 -18.34
N TYR A 28 -28.84 2.50 -18.53
CA TYR A 28 -28.62 3.67 -17.65
C TYR A 28 -27.18 4.19 -17.52
N ASP A 29 -26.21 3.58 -18.22
CA ASP A 29 -24.77 3.92 -18.27
C ASP A 29 -24.43 5.29 -18.92
N HIS A 30 -25.46 6.07 -19.25
CA HIS A 30 -25.35 7.46 -19.73
C HIS A 30 -25.72 8.50 -18.66
N TYR A 31 -26.19 8.07 -17.49
CA TYR A 31 -26.41 8.96 -16.34
C TYR A 31 -25.13 9.07 -15.48
N PRO A 32 -24.90 10.21 -14.81
CA PRO A 32 -23.73 10.37 -13.93
C PRO A 32 -23.68 9.32 -12.81
N PRO A 33 -22.50 8.75 -12.51
CA PRO A 33 -22.33 7.78 -11.43
C PRO A 33 -22.42 8.43 -10.04
N PRO A 34 -22.65 7.64 -8.97
CA PRO A 34 -22.53 8.13 -7.59
C PRO A 34 -21.16 8.77 -7.34
N THR A 35 -21.15 10.04 -6.98
CA THR A 35 -19.92 10.85 -6.84
C THR A 35 -19.72 11.28 -5.39
N ALA A 36 -18.50 11.12 -4.86
CA ALA A 36 -18.16 11.49 -3.48
C ALA A 36 -17.85 12.99 -3.37
N VAL A 37 -18.54 13.70 -2.46
CA VAL A 37 -18.41 15.16 -2.29
C VAL A 37 -17.89 15.52 -0.90
N MET A 38 -17.08 16.58 -0.81
CA MET A 38 -16.68 17.19 0.46
C MET A 38 -17.39 18.56 0.61
N PRO A 39 -18.51 18.63 1.35
CA PRO A 39 -19.36 19.83 1.40
C PRO A 39 -18.96 20.86 2.47
N GLY A 40 -17.83 20.64 3.14
CA GLY A 40 -17.26 21.55 4.14
C GLY A 40 -15.74 21.63 3.97
N SER A 41 -15.05 22.34 4.87
CA SER A 41 -13.60 22.45 4.84
C SER A 41 -12.89 21.10 4.99
N ASN A 42 -11.67 21.01 4.45
CA ASN A 42 -10.80 19.84 4.59
C ASN A 42 -10.68 19.39 6.06
N ARG A 43 -10.84 18.09 6.29
CA ARG A 43 -10.69 17.48 7.63
C ARG A 43 -9.25 16.98 7.89
N PHE A 44 -8.29 17.65 7.28
CA PHE A 44 -6.85 17.41 7.31
C PHE A 44 -6.12 18.74 7.07
N SER A 45 -4.89 18.86 7.58
CA SER A 45 -3.97 19.96 7.32
C SER A 45 -2.82 19.49 6.42
N ILE A 46 -2.26 20.40 5.62
CA ILE A 46 -1.04 20.18 4.84
C ILE A 46 -0.18 21.44 4.95
N ASP A 47 1.09 21.30 5.33
CA ASP A 47 2.12 22.30 5.05
C ASP A 47 2.87 21.89 3.77
N THR A 48 2.68 22.67 2.71
CA THR A 48 3.25 22.42 1.37
C THR A 48 4.70 22.86 1.22
N LYS A 49 5.31 23.51 2.23
CA LYS A 49 6.74 23.82 2.26
C LYS A 49 7.51 22.67 2.89
N GLU A 50 7.03 22.22 4.05
CA GLU A 50 7.66 21.14 4.83
C GLU A 50 7.22 19.74 4.38
N ASN A 51 6.25 19.64 3.45
CA ASN A 51 5.61 18.39 3.00
C ASN A 51 4.99 17.60 4.15
N TYR A 52 4.45 18.29 5.15
CA TYR A 52 3.89 17.73 6.37
C TYR A 52 2.36 17.64 6.27
N VAL A 53 1.77 16.56 6.79
CA VAL A 53 0.33 16.27 6.73
C VAL A 53 -0.17 15.87 8.11
N GLU A 54 -1.36 16.35 8.50
CA GLU A 54 -2.07 15.87 9.69
C GLU A 54 -3.52 15.51 9.37
N TRP A 55 -4.00 14.40 9.94
CA TRP A 55 -5.37 13.94 9.81
C TRP A 55 -5.84 13.28 11.11
N MET A 56 -6.83 13.89 11.75
CA MET A 56 -7.35 13.48 13.06
C MET A 56 -6.24 13.39 14.13
N ASP A 57 -5.85 12.17 14.52
CA ASP A 57 -4.79 11.88 15.49
C ASP A 57 -3.44 11.57 14.82
N PHE A 58 -3.36 11.47 13.49
CA PHE A 58 -2.16 11.12 12.74
C PHE A 58 -1.42 12.35 12.23
N SER A 59 -0.09 12.30 12.20
CA SER A 59 0.74 13.22 11.41
C SER A 59 1.98 12.55 10.86
N PHE A 60 2.47 13.02 9.71
CA PHE A 60 3.66 12.50 9.02
C PHE A 60 4.25 13.51 8.04
N PHE A 61 5.52 13.31 7.68
CA PHE A 61 6.18 14.02 6.59
C PHE A 61 6.20 13.15 5.33
N LEU A 62 6.08 13.77 4.16
CA LEU A 62 6.24 13.13 2.86
C LEU A 62 7.62 13.46 2.27
N SER A 63 8.24 12.44 1.68
CA SER A 63 9.50 12.53 0.94
C SER A 63 9.36 11.78 -0.38
N TYR A 64 10.17 12.17 -1.37
CA TYR A 64 10.12 11.59 -2.70
C TYR A 64 11.53 11.47 -3.29
N ASN A 65 11.85 10.35 -3.96
CA ASN A 65 13.13 10.15 -4.64
C ASN A 65 12.96 9.53 -6.05
N ARG A 66 14.03 9.55 -6.85
CA ARG A 66 14.03 8.97 -8.20
C ARG A 66 13.71 7.46 -8.18
N ASP A 67 14.33 6.74 -7.27
CA ASP A 67 14.48 5.30 -7.42
C ASP A 67 13.24 4.55 -6.90
N ASN A 68 12.60 5.04 -5.85
CA ASN A 68 11.47 4.41 -5.17
C ASN A 68 10.20 5.27 -5.12
N GLY A 69 10.25 6.54 -5.52
CA GLY A 69 9.10 7.45 -5.44
C GLY A 69 8.78 7.84 -3.99
N LEU A 70 7.52 7.66 -3.59
CA LEU A 70 6.94 8.18 -2.35
C LEU A 70 7.41 7.43 -1.08
N ARG A 71 7.65 8.20 -0.01
CA ARG A 71 8.04 7.74 1.32
C ARG A 71 7.41 8.60 2.40
N LEU A 72 7.02 8.00 3.51
CA LEU A 72 6.55 8.67 4.72
C LEU A 72 7.65 8.64 5.78
N PHE A 73 7.81 9.73 6.53
CA PHE A 73 8.76 9.85 7.65
C PHE A 73 8.07 10.37 8.92
N ASN A 74 8.59 9.94 10.08
CA ASN A 74 8.12 10.30 11.42
C ASN A 74 6.60 10.23 11.54
N VAL A 75 6.04 9.05 11.22
CA VAL A 75 4.60 8.78 11.32
C VAL A 75 4.22 8.68 12.79
N GLN A 76 3.38 9.60 13.22
CA GLN A 76 2.89 9.70 14.58
C GLN A 76 1.39 9.39 14.66
N TYR A 77 0.98 8.88 15.81
CA TYR A 77 -0.40 8.71 16.21
C TYR A 77 -0.58 9.21 17.66
N LYS A 78 -1.54 10.10 17.89
CA LYS A 78 -1.78 10.77 19.19
C LYS A 78 -0.53 11.44 19.78
N GLY A 79 0.27 12.10 18.93
CA GLY A 79 1.48 12.82 19.33
C GLY A 79 2.62 11.90 19.81
N LYS A 80 2.59 10.62 19.42
CA LYS A 80 3.68 9.65 19.64
C LYS A 80 4.05 9.03 18.29
N ARG A 81 5.34 8.86 18.03
CA ARG A 81 5.80 8.09 16.86
C ARG A 81 5.32 6.63 16.94
N ILE A 82 5.05 6.07 15.77
CA ILE A 82 4.76 4.65 15.56
C ILE A 82 5.55 4.07 14.37
N LEU A 83 5.93 4.89 13.39
CA LEU A 83 7.00 4.56 12.42
C LEU A 83 7.99 5.73 12.28
N TYR A 84 9.28 5.44 12.22
CA TYR A 84 10.29 6.40 11.78
C TYR A 84 10.25 6.59 10.25
N GLU A 85 10.08 5.51 9.50
CA GLU A 85 10.12 5.50 8.02
C GLU A 85 9.16 4.43 7.47
N LEU A 86 8.43 4.77 6.40
CA LEU A 86 7.64 3.81 5.61
C LEU A 86 7.77 4.12 4.12
N GLY A 87 8.24 3.17 3.31
CA GLY A 87 8.30 3.36 1.86
C GLY A 87 8.86 2.20 1.05
N LEU A 88 8.58 2.24 -0.26
CA LEU A 88 9.00 1.25 -1.26
C LEU A 88 10.54 1.16 -1.32
N GLN A 89 11.06 -0.02 -1.67
CA GLN A 89 12.49 -0.33 -1.72
C GLN A 89 12.90 -0.92 -3.06
N GLU A 90 12.05 -1.76 -3.64
CA GLU A 90 12.17 -2.28 -5.01
C GLU A 90 10.80 -2.78 -5.47
N ALA A 91 10.54 -2.71 -6.78
CA ALA A 91 9.46 -3.46 -7.41
C ALA A 91 10.06 -4.43 -8.43
N LEU A 92 9.67 -5.70 -8.31
CA LEU A 92 10.09 -6.83 -9.13
C LEU A 92 8.91 -7.24 -10.02
N ALA A 93 9.18 -7.41 -11.31
CA ALA A 93 8.32 -8.18 -12.21
C ALA A 93 9.15 -9.33 -12.82
N HIS A 94 8.95 -10.54 -12.32
CA HIS A 94 9.71 -11.73 -12.72
C HIS A 94 8.85 -12.63 -13.62
N TYR A 95 9.30 -12.85 -14.86
CA TYR A 95 8.51 -13.48 -15.92
C TYR A 95 8.87 -14.94 -16.15
N ALA A 96 7.93 -15.71 -16.69
CA ALA A 96 8.14 -17.07 -17.16
C ALA A 96 7.52 -17.30 -18.55
N GLY A 97 8.29 -17.92 -19.45
CA GLY A 97 7.86 -18.24 -20.81
C GLY A 97 8.65 -19.40 -21.41
N ASN A 98 8.30 -19.80 -22.63
CA ASN A 98 9.02 -20.81 -23.41
C ASN A 98 9.97 -20.21 -24.46
N ASP A 99 9.89 -18.90 -24.72
CA ASP A 99 10.83 -18.14 -25.52
C ASP A 99 11.99 -17.59 -24.64
N PRO A 100 13.17 -17.27 -25.22
CA PRO A 100 14.33 -16.83 -24.45
C PRO A 100 14.22 -15.41 -23.87
N VAL A 101 13.26 -14.58 -24.32
CA VAL A 101 13.09 -13.22 -23.80
C VAL A 101 12.28 -13.29 -22.51
N GLN A 102 11.07 -13.84 -22.54
CA GLN A 102 10.19 -13.91 -21.36
C GLN A 102 10.82 -14.77 -20.25
N SER A 103 11.44 -15.91 -20.59
CA SER A 103 12.14 -16.77 -19.62
C SER A 103 13.41 -16.14 -19.00
N SER A 104 13.91 -15.05 -19.57
CA SER A 104 15.06 -14.29 -19.04
C SER A 104 14.65 -12.91 -18.49
N THR A 105 13.37 -12.57 -18.50
CA THR A 105 12.91 -11.22 -18.13
C THR A 105 12.69 -11.12 -16.63
N THR A 106 13.41 -10.19 -16.01
CA THR A 106 13.25 -9.84 -14.60
C THR A 106 13.50 -8.34 -14.43
N TYR A 107 12.44 -7.57 -14.29
CA TYR A 107 12.53 -6.13 -14.06
C TYR A 107 12.75 -5.81 -12.58
N PHE A 108 13.46 -4.71 -12.35
CA PHE A 108 13.79 -4.14 -11.06
C PHE A 108 13.56 -2.63 -11.21
N ASP A 109 12.38 -2.14 -10.88
CA ASP A 109 11.86 -0.87 -11.41
C ASP A 109 12.57 0.37 -10.82
N SER A 110 13.31 0.24 -9.72
CA SER A 110 14.21 1.30 -9.27
C SER A 110 15.42 1.53 -10.21
N LYS A 111 15.70 0.60 -11.13
CA LYS A 111 16.76 0.72 -12.15
C LYS A 111 16.44 1.83 -13.18
N PRO A 112 15.29 1.82 -13.90
CA PRO A 112 14.83 3.00 -14.64
C PRO A 112 14.39 4.13 -13.67
N GLY A 113 13.86 3.77 -12.51
CA GLY A 113 13.41 4.67 -11.44
C GLY A 113 11.89 4.72 -11.38
N VAL A 114 11.32 4.40 -10.21
CA VAL A 114 9.87 4.49 -9.97
C VAL A 114 9.39 5.95 -10.03
N GLY A 115 10.19 6.89 -9.52
CA GLY A 115 9.87 8.32 -9.48
C GLY A 115 9.63 8.92 -10.88
N PRO A 116 10.59 8.86 -11.82
CA PRO A 116 10.40 9.31 -13.21
C PRO A 116 9.24 8.65 -13.96
N SER A 117 8.67 7.55 -13.42
CA SER A 117 7.54 6.81 -13.99
C SER A 117 6.19 7.17 -13.37
N VAL A 118 6.15 8.05 -12.35
CA VAL A 118 4.89 8.61 -11.81
C VAL A 118 4.27 9.54 -12.84
N VAL A 119 2.93 9.58 -12.88
CA VAL A 119 2.14 10.41 -13.80
C VAL A 119 1.23 11.42 -13.13
N SER A 120 0.94 12.52 -13.83
CA SER A 120 -0.14 13.45 -13.50
C SER A 120 -1.43 12.64 -13.37
N LEU A 121 -1.96 12.54 -12.15
CA LEU A 121 -3.26 11.90 -11.90
C LEU A 121 -4.36 12.63 -12.68
N ILE A 122 -5.43 11.94 -13.04
CA ILE A 122 -6.61 12.49 -13.71
C ILE A 122 -7.67 12.89 -12.67
N ASP A 123 -8.03 14.18 -12.62
CA ASP A 123 -9.04 14.72 -11.68
C ASP A 123 -10.34 13.94 -11.76
N GLY A 124 -10.87 13.46 -10.63
CA GLY A 124 -12.15 12.75 -10.57
C GLY A 124 -12.13 11.30 -11.07
N TYR A 125 -11.01 10.81 -11.58
CA TYR A 125 -10.83 9.41 -12.01
C TYR A 125 -9.88 8.65 -11.08
N ASP A 126 -8.63 9.11 -10.97
CA ASP A 126 -7.64 8.48 -10.10
C ASP A 126 -7.84 8.88 -8.63
N CYS A 127 -8.31 10.10 -8.38
CA CYS A 127 -8.66 10.65 -7.07
C CYS A 127 -9.89 11.57 -7.14
N PRO A 128 -10.65 11.74 -6.03
CA PRO A 128 -11.86 12.58 -6.01
C PRO A 128 -11.59 14.06 -6.35
N THR A 129 -12.55 14.75 -6.99
CA THR A 129 -12.36 16.12 -7.53
C THR A 129 -12.10 17.23 -6.50
N TRP A 130 -12.21 16.93 -5.20
CA TRP A 130 -11.93 17.86 -4.10
C TRP A 130 -10.53 17.68 -3.48
N GLU A 131 -9.64 16.87 -4.08
CA GLU A 131 -8.27 16.68 -3.62
C GLU A 131 -7.42 17.96 -3.68
N HIS A 132 -6.52 18.13 -2.71
CA HIS A 132 -5.50 19.19 -2.72
C HIS A 132 -4.16 18.64 -3.27
N ARG A 133 -3.96 18.75 -4.60
CA ARG A 133 -2.75 18.23 -5.27
C ARG A 133 -1.46 18.97 -4.90
N SER A 134 -0.39 18.20 -4.71
CA SER A 134 0.98 18.63 -5.01
C SER A 134 1.30 18.22 -6.45
N LEU A 135 1.39 19.19 -7.37
CA LEU A 135 1.42 18.95 -8.83
C LEU A 135 2.83 18.67 -9.38
N GLN A 136 3.00 17.58 -10.15
CA GLN A 136 3.52 17.53 -11.55
C GLN A 136 4.08 16.14 -11.99
N TYR A 137 4.30 16.00 -13.31
CA TYR A 137 5.14 15.01 -14.04
C TYR A 137 4.48 13.71 -14.54
N GLY A 138 4.82 13.29 -15.78
CA GLY A 138 4.68 11.93 -16.34
C GLY A 138 4.30 11.79 -17.82
N TRP A 139 4.39 10.55 -18.37
CA TRP A 139 4.25 10.20 -19.80
C TRP A 139 3.88 8.72 -20.07
N THR A 140 3.48 8.40 -21.31
CA THR A 140 3.21 7.05 -21.88
C THR A 140 3.82 7.03 -23.31
N ILE A 141 4.60 6.07 -23.85
CA ILE A 141 4.89 4.62 -23.75
C ILE A 141 4.08 3.67 -24.67
N HIS A 142 4.71 2.54 -25.06
CA HIS A 142 4.30 1.55 -26.09
C HIS A 142 5.08 0.21 -25.77
N ASP A 143 5.08 -0.91 -26.50
CA ASP A 143 4.84 -1.16 -27.93
C ASP A 143 4.28 -2.58 -28.26
N ASN A 144 5.13 -3.61 -28.31
CA ASN A 144 4.81 -4.96 -28.83
C ASN A 144 4.59 -5.97 -27.68
N LEU A 145 3.34 -6.24 -27.30
CA LEU A 145 2.98 -6.99 -26.10
C LEU A 145 2.64 -8.48 -26.33
N SER A 146 2.99 -9.32 -25.35
CA SER A 146 2.46 -10.67 -25.16
C SER A 146 2.16 -10.90 -23.68
N GLY A 147 1.01 -11.50 -23.35
CA GLY A 147 0.62 -11.81 -21.98
C GLY A 147 1.35 -13.04 -21.43
N SER A 148 2.54 -12.82 -20.86
CA SER A 148 3.30 -13.85 -20.13
C SER A 148 2.95 -13.85 -18.63
N ILE A 149 3.09 -15.00 -17.97
CA ILE A 149 2.90 -15.15 -16.53
C ILE A 149 4.06 -14.47 -15.79
N HIS A 150 3.75 -13.65 -14.80
CA HIS A 150 4.74 -12.93 -14.01
C HIS A 150 4.33 -12.75 -12.54
N ASP A 151 5.32 -12.77 -11.66
CA ASP A 151 5.14 -12.40 -10.25
C ASP A 151 5.47 -10.91 -10.09
N HIS A 152 4.51 -10.14 -9.57
CA HIS A 152 4.79 -8.81 -9.02
C HIS A 152 5.20 -8.96 -7.55
N VAL A 153 6.35 -8.41 -7.15
CA VAL A 153 6.77 -8.34 -5.74
C VAL A 153 7.29 -6.94 -5.43
N LEU A 154 6.62 -6.25 -4.51
CA LEU A 154 6.98 -4.90 -4.07
C LEU A 154 7.50 -4.98 -2.63
N THR A 155 8.80 -4.77 -2.44
CA THR A 155 9.42 -4.76 -1.11
C THR A 155 9.32 -3.36 -0.49
N TYR A 156 8.87 -3.29 0.75
CA TYR A 156 8.75 -2.07 1.55
C TYR A 156 9.60 -2.18 2.82
N LYS A 157 10.16 -1.03 3.25
CA LYS A 157 10.71 -0.84 4.60
C LYS A 157 9.63 -0.22 5.48
N ALA A 158 9.40 -0.78 6.66
CA ALA A 158 8.64 -0.21 7.76
C ALA A 158 9.53 -0.20 9.01
N ASP A 159 9.89 0.99 9.45
CA ASP A 159 10.82 1.26 10.54
C ASP A 159 10.02 1.71 11.77
N ILE A 160 10.02 0.95 12.88
CA ILE A 160 8.88 0.92 13.83
C ILE A 160 9.29 1.21 15.28
N ASP A 161 8.97 2.43 15.75
CA ASP A 161 9.31 2.96 17.07
C ASP A 161 8.15 2.85 18.08
N ILE A 162 7.89 1.67 18.66
CA ILE A 162 6.85 1.54 19.69
C ILE A 162 7.35 2.08 21.03
N PHE A 163 6.99 3.34 21.32
CA PHE A 163 7.42 4.08 22.50
C PHE A 163 8.96 4.25 22.60
N GLY A 164 9.60 4.37 21.43
CA GLY A 164 11.05 4.40 21.25
C GLY A 164 11.54 3.18 20.47
N GLU A 165 12.79 3.25 20.01
CA GLU A 165 13.45 2.28 19.12
C GLU A 165 13.44 0.85 19.70
N LYS A 166 13.80 0.69 20.98
CA LYS A 166 13.97 -0.61 21.66
C LYS A 166 12.69 -1.44 21.73
N ASN A 167 12.52 -2.39 20.81
CA ASN A 167 11.33 -3.20 20.61
C ASN A 167 11.68 -4.70 20.43
N SER A 168 10.67 -5.57 20.40
CA SER A 168 10.80 -7.00 20.13
C SER A 168 9.71 -7.53 19.22
N LEU A 169 10.04 -8.51 18.37
CA LEU A 169 9.08 -9.17 17.48
C LEU A 169 8.33 -10.30 18.23
N GLN A 170 7.10 -10.02 18.64
CA GLN A 170 6.19 -11.00 19.25
C GLN A 170 5.44 -11.81 18.18
N LYS A 171 5.33 -13.13 18.43
CA LYS A 171 4.49 -14.07 17.67
C LYS A 171 3.38 -14.59 18.60
N VAL A 172 2.15 -14.68 18.09
CA VAL A 172 1.01 -15.27 18.81
C VAL A 172 0.33 -16.30 17.92
N GLU A 173 0.38 -17.56 18.34
CA GLU A 173 -0.10 -18.73 17.56
C GLU A 173 -1.40 -19.29 18.14
N PHE A 174 -2.35 -19.64 17.26
CA PHE A 174 -3.65 -20.21 17.59
C PHE A 174 -3.60 -21.73 17.42
N VAL A 175 -3.14 -22.43 18.46
CA VAL A 175 -2.88 -23.88 18.40
C VAL A 175 -4.11 -24.70 18.78
N PRO A 176 -4.52 -25.70 17.97
CA PRO A 176 -5.58 -26.64 18.34
C PRO A 176 -5.09 -27.59 19.44
N VAL A 177 -5.90 -27.82 20.48
CA VAL A 177 -5.55 -28.70 21.60
C VAL A 177 -6.74 -29.54 22.06
N THR A 178 -6.45 -30.76 22.54
CA THR A 178 -7.40 -31.57 23.31
C THR A 178 -7.04 -31.47 24.79
N THR A 179 -7.87 -30.79 25.58
CA THR A 179 -7.60 -30.51 27.00
C THR A 179 -8.76 -30.96 27.89
N GLU A 180 -8.46 -31.33 29.12
CA GLU A 180 -9.44 -31.34 30.20
C GLU A 180 -9.53 -29.93 30.81
N TYR A 181 -10.63 -29.63 31.52
CA TYR A 181 -10.85 -28.41 32.28
C TYR A 181 -11.31 -28.75 33.71
N PRO A 182 -11.08 -27.89 34.73
CA PRO A 182 -11.47 -28.17 36.12
C PRO A 182 -12.96 -28.46 36.34
N TRP A 183 -13.82 -28.07 35.41
CA TRP A 183 -15.27 -28.29 35.41
C TRP A 183 -15.73 -29.44 34.49
N SER A 184 -14.83 -30.10 33.75
CA SER A 184 -15.20 -31.13 32.76
C SER A 184 -15.11 -32.57 33.25
N ASN A 185 -14.73 -32.81 34.51
CA ASN A 185 -14.87 -34.10 35.22
C ASN A 185 -14.33 -35.31 34.43
N GLY A 186 -13.06 -35.29 34.01
CA GLY A 186 -12.45 -36.35 33.18
C GLY A 186 -12.77 -36.28 31.68
N ALA A 187 -13.80 -35.51 31.27
CA ALA A 187 -14.15 -35.37 29.86
C ALA A 187 -13.20 -34.38 29.17
N LYS A 188 -12.39 -34.89 28.24
CA LYS A 188 -11.53 -34.09 27.36
C LYS A 188 -12.36 -33.37 26.28
N ARG A 189 -11.94 -32.17 25.92
CA ARG A 189 -12.57 -31.33 24.88
C ARG A 189 -11.54 -30.87 23.85
N ASN A 190 -11.90 -30.99 22.58
CA ASN A 190 -11.16 -30.38 21.48
C ASN A 190 -11.49 -28.88 21.46
N THR A 191 -10.46 -28.04 21.38
CA THR A 191 -10.53 -26.59 21.54
C THR A 191 -9.25 -25.96 20.98
N MET A 192 -8.97 -24.69 21.28
CA MET A 192 -7.74 -24.01 20.88
C MET A 192 -7.18 -23.17 22.04
N LYS A 193 -5.90 -22.86 21.98
CA LYS A 193 -5.22 -21.95 22.91
C LYS A 193 -4.35 -20.96 22.13
N ILE A 194 -4.11 -19.79 22.71
CA ILE A 194 -3.04 -18.90 22.25
C ILE A 194 -1.70 -19.34 22.87
N GLN A 195 -0.65 -19.36 22.06
CA GLN A 195 0.73 -19.52 22.49
C GLN A 195 1.50 -18.28 22.07
N LYS A 196 2.03 -17.52 23.05
CA LYS A 196 2.86 -16.33 22.81
C LYS A 196 4.34 -16.72 22.84
N SER A 197 5.12 -16.17 21.93
CA SER A 197 6.58 -16.28 21.88
C SER A 197 7.19 -15.00 21.31
N PHE A 198 8.52 -14.89 21.36
CA PHE A 198 9.27 -13.80 20.75
C PHE A 198 10.33 -14.38 19.81
N ILE A 199 10.47 -13.81 18.63
CA ILE A 199 11.56 -14.14 17.69
C ILE A 199 12.83 -13.49 18.25
N GLN A 200 13.87 -14.27 18.52
CA GLN A 200 15.01 -13.80 19.33
C GLN A 200 16.13 -13.16 18.51
N ASN A 201 16.30 -13.54 17.25
CA ASN A 201 17.44 -13.15 16.42
C ASN A 201 17.10 -13.28 14.92
N GLU A 202 17.94 -12.70 14.07
CA GLU A 202 17.76 -12.64 12.61
C GLU A 202 17.68 -14.00 11.89
N ASN A 203 18.23 -15.08 12.45
CA ASN A 203 18.14 -16.41 11.83
C ASN A 203 16.69 -16.93 11.81
N GLU A 204 15.84 -16.41 12.70
CA GLU A 204 14.44 -16.79 12.88
C GLU A 204 13.43 -15.76 12.31
N SER A 205 13.91 -14.59 11.82
CA SER A 205 13.04 -13.48 11.37
C SER A 205 12.51 -13.60 9.93
N LYS A 206 13.01 -14.57 9.15
CA LYS A 206 12.61 -14.82 7.75
C LYS A 206 11.24 -15.51 7.66
N ILE A 207 10.20 -14.74 7.96
CA ILE A 207 8.83 -15.20 8.20
C ILE A 207 7.99 -15.23 6.91
N ASN A 208 7.17 -16.28 6.78
CA ASN A 208 6.05 -16.34 5.84
C ASN A 208 4.71 -16.26 6.61
N TRP A 209 3.62 -15.92 5.93
CA TRP A 209 2.29 -15.97 6.55
C TRP A 209 1.95 -17.39 6.99
N ALA A 210 1.46 -17.53 8.23
CA ALA A 210 1.16 -18.84 8.79
C ALA A 210 -0.02 -19.50 8.05
N PRO A 211 0.03 -20.81 7.74
CA PRO A 211 -1.09 -21.53 7.15
C PRO A 211 -2.39 -21.32 7.93
N ASN A 212 -3.51 -21.15 7.22
CA ASN A 212 -4.83 -20.85 7.81
C ASN A 212 -4.85 -19.58 8.70
N GLY A 213 -3.89 -18.66 8.57
CA GLY A 213 -3.77 -17.48 9.45
C GLY A 213 -3.47 -17.84 10.91
N ALA A 214 -2.94 -19.04 11.18
CA ALA A 214 -2.82 -19.59 12.53
C ALA A 214 -1.76 -18.92 13.43
N ALA A 215 -1.11 -17.84 12.97
CA ALA A 215 -0.27 -16.99 13.79
C ALA A 215 -0.40 -15.52 13.37
N THR A 216 -0.25 -14.63 14.34
CA THR A 216 -0.11 -13.18 14.14
C THR A 216 1.25 -12.71 14.64
N TYR A 217 1.75 -11.63 14.06
CA TYR A 217 3.07 -11.06 14.35
C TYR A 217 2.91 -9.58 14.71
N ALA A 218 3.68 -9.10 15.69
CA ALA A 218 3.63 -7.73 16.17
C ALA A 218 4.99 -7.23 16.67
N ILE A 219 5.32 -5.98 16.37
CA ILE A 219 6.40 -5.28 17.04
C ILE A 219 5.81 -4.70 18.32
N VAL A 220 6.39 -5.08 19.46
CA VAL A 220 5.92 -4.67 20.79
C VAL A 220 7.08 -4.20 21.65
N ASN A 221 6.80 -3.35 22.63
CA ASN A 221 7.80 -2.91 23.60
C ASN A 221 7.76 -3.81 24.86
N LYS A 222 8.90 -4.43 25.22
CA LYS A 222 9.00 -5.33 26.38
C LYS A 222 9.21 -4.63 27.73
N GLU A 223 9.51 -3.34 27.74
CA GLU A 223 9.65 -2.54 28.96
C GLU A 223 8.33 -1.84 29.32
N ALA A 224 7.61 -1.32 28.33
CA ALA A 224 6.27 -0.75 28.51
C ALA A 224 5.19 -1.80 28.83
N ARG A 225 4.15 -1.39 29.54
CA ARG A 225 2.90 -2.17 29.77
C ARG A 225 1.68 -1.27 29.59
N ASN A 226 0.59 -1.85 29.12
CA ASN A 226 -0.73 -1.21 29.23
C ASN A 226 -1.38 -1.48 30.61
N THR A 227 -2.57 -0.94 30.84
CA THR A 227 -3.30 -1.06 32.12
C THR A 227 -3.60 -2.51 32.53
N PHE A 228 -3.52 -3.47 31.60
CA PHE A 228 -3.80 -4.89 31.82
C PHE A 228 -2.54 -5.75 31.97
N GLY A 229 -1.35 -5.15 31.95
CA GLY A 229 -0.07 -5.88 32.04
C GLY A 229 0.36 -6.57 30.74
N GLU A 230 -0.28 -6.25 29.62
CA GLU A 230 0.12 -6.72 28.29
C GLU A 230 1.17 -5.80 27.64
N HIS A 231 1.90 -6.36 26.67
CA HIS A 231 2.87 -5.62 25.87
C HIS A 231 2.16 -4.76 24.80
N PRO A 232 2.34 -3.42 24.80
CA PRO A 232 1.80 -2.54 23.77
C PRO A 232 2.63 -2.64 22.48
N GLY A 233 1.97 -2.54 21.32
CA GLY A 233 2.62 -2.61 20.02
C GLY A 233 1.67 -2.46 18.83
N TYR A 234 2.16 -2.78 17.64
CA TYR A 234 1.37 -2.84 16.40
C TYR A 234 1.56 -4.21 15.74
N LYS A 235 0.45 -4.79 15.27
CA LYS A 235 0.41 -6.07 14.57
C LYS A 235 0.27 -5.90 13.07
N PHE A 236 0.78 -6.89 12.34
CA PHE A 236 0.78 -6.94 10.88
C PHE A 236 -0.19 -8.02 10.43
N SER A 237 -1.24 -7.59 9.74
CA SER A 237 -2.24 -8.47 9.14
C SER A 237 -2.18 -8.31 7.62
N PRO A 238 -2.09 -9.39 6.83
CA PRO A 238 -2.22 -9.27 5.39
C PRO A 238 -3.62 -8.76 5.02
N GLY A 239 -3.70 -7.96 3.97
CA GLY A 239 -4.94 -7.49 3.39
C GLY A 239 -5.56 -8.53 2.45
N CYS A 240 -6.15 -8.06 1.34
CA CYS A 240 -6.66 -8.95 0.31
C CYS A 240 -5.51 -9.71 -0.38
N LEU A 241 -5.77 -10.96 -0.78
CA LEU A 241 -4.84 -11.86 -1.50
C LEU A 241 -3.45 -11.99 -0.84
N PRO A 242 -3.35 -12.58 0.37
CA PRO A 242 -2.07 -12.89 1.02
C PRO A 242 -1.22 -13.85 0.19
N HIS A 243 -0.14 -13.32 -0.39
CA HIS A 243 0.93 -14.08 -1.02
C HIS A 243 2.20 -14.00 -0.14
N SER A 244 3.05 -15.03 -0.20
CA SER A 244 4.32 -15.08 0.54
C SER A 244 5.48 -15.14 -0.45
N PHE A 245 6.06 -13.97 -0.74
CA PHE A 245 7.22 -13.85 -1.63
C PHE A 245 8.52 -13.77 -0.84
N LYS A 246 9.60 -14.29 -1.42
CA LYS A 246 10.96 -14.00 -0.95
C LYS A 246 11.28 -12.52 -1.17
N LEU A 247 12.09 -11.95 -0.27
CA LEU A 247 12.63 -10.60 -0.39
C LEU A 247 13.33 -10.41 -1.74
N VAL A 248 13.06 -9.28 -2.39
CA VAL A 248 13.57 -8.97 -3.72
C VAL A 248 15.07 -8.64 -3.61
N GLN A 249 15.89 -9.40 -4.32
CA GLN A 249 17.33 -9.14 -4.42
C GLN A 249 17.77 -9.23 -5.89
N ARG A 250 18.62 -8.29 -6.31
CA ARG A 250 19.18 -8.27 -7.67
C ARG A 250 20.11 -9.46 -7.88
N HIS A 251 19.79 -10.28 -8.88
CA HIS A 251 20.49 -11.55 -9.15
C HIS A 251 21.83 -11.37 -9.91
N GLU A 252 22.46 -10.21 -9.75
CA GLU A 252 23.81 -9.91 -10.24
C GLU A 252 24.84 -10.64 -9.36
N ARG A 253 26.02 -11.00 -9.89
CA ARG A 253 27.02 -11.78 -9.11
C ARG A 253 27.59 -11.03 -7.91
N HIS A 254 27.58 -9.70 -7.97
CA HIS A 254 28.06 -8.78 -6.95
C HIS A 254 27.15 -7.54 -6.91
N PRO A 255 25.95 -7.64 -6.30
CA PRO A 255 25.03 -6.51 -6.22
C PRO A 255 25.57 -5.46 -5.24
N ILE A 256 25.24 -4.18 -5.48
CA ILE A 256 25.69 -3.06 -4.62
C ILE A 256 25.13 -3.21 -3.19
N ILE A 257 23.87 -3.65 -3.07
CA ILE A 257 23.24 -4.04 -1.81
C ILE A 257 22.91 -5.52 -1.91
N ASP A 258 23.39 -6.29 -0.94
CA ASP A 258 23.20 -7.73 -0.83
C ASP A 258 22.30 -8.00 0.38
N PHE A 259 21.00 -8.06 0.14
CA PHE A 259 19.99 -8.10 1.22
C PHE A 259 20.14 -9.33 2.13
N ALA A 260 20.69 -10.43 1.60
CA ALA A 260 21.01 -11.61 2.41
C ALA A 260 22.03 -11.35 3.54
N LYS A 261 22.80 -10.25 3.47
CA LYS A 261 23.75 -9.83 4.52
C LYS A 261 23.13 -9.05 5.68
N PHE A 262 21.87 -8.61 5.58
CA PHE A 262 21.11 -8.03 6.71
C PHE A 262 20.52 -9.14 7.61
N PHE A 263 21.27 -10.23 7.79
CA PHE A 263 20.87 -11.43 8.52
C PHE A 263 22.12 -12.22 8.91
N ASP A 264 23.03 -11.62 9.66
CA ASP A 264 24.24 -12.30 10.16
C ASP A 264 24.08 -12.86 11.58
N GLY A 265 22.97 -12.52 12.26
CA GLY A 265 22.49 -13.20 13.47
C GLY A 265 22.25 -12.29 14.66
N GLU A 266 22.10 -10.97 14.46
CA GLU A 266 21.92 -10.01 15.55
C GLU A 266 20.64 -10.27 16.38
N SER A 267 20.62 -9.69 17.58
CA SER A 267 19.50 -9.77 18.54
C SER A 267 18.29 -8.99 18.04
N LEU A 268 17.10 -9.55 18.24
CA LEU A 268 15.82 -8.86 17.99
C LEU A 268 15.01 -8.65 19.29
N ASP A 269 15.70 -8.63 20.44
CA ASP A 269 15.08 -8.48 21.76
C ASP A 269 15.45 -7.15 22.42
N GLN A 270 14.52 -6.18 22.40
CA GLN A 270 14.69 -4.80 22.87
C GLN A 270 15.78 -3.99 22.14
N GLU A 271 15.90 -4.20 20.83
CA GLU A 271 16.73 -3.40 19.92
C GLU A 271 15.87 -2.63 18.91
N ASP A 272 16.50 -1.84 18.04
CA ASP A 272 15.85 -1.08 16.97
C ASP A 272 15.44 -2.02 15.82
N LEU A 273 14.16 -2.04 15.42
CA LEU A 273 13.59 -3.09 14.56
C LEU A 273 12.94 -2.59 13.26
N VAL A 274 13.66 -2.81 12.16
CA VAL A 274 13.15 -2.60 10.80
C VAL A 274 12.43 -3.85 10.28
N ILE A 275 11.13 -3.73 9.97
CA ILE A 275 10.40 -4.73 9.19
C ILE A 275 10.59 -4.47 7.70
N TRP A 276 10.93 -5.53 6.97
CA TRP A 276 10.92 -5.55 5.51
C TRP A 276 9.83 -6.51 5.05
N PHE A 277 8.82 -5.99 4.34
CA PHE A 277 7.65 -6.76 3.92
C PHE A 277 7.43 -6.70 2.41
N ASN A 278 6.83 -7.75 1.87
CA ASN A 278 6.52 -7.85 0.45
C ASN A 278 5.00 -7.79 0.24
N LEU A 279 4.57 -6.90 -0.67
CA LEU A 279 3.25 -6.98 -1.33
C LEU A 279 3.42 -7.64 -2.69
N GLY A 280 2.35 -8.19 -3.28
CA GLY A 280 2.43 -8.75 -4.61
C GLY A 280 1.32 -9.72 -5.00
N MET A 281 1.45 -10.27 -6.21
CA MET A 281 0.49 -11.20 -6.80
C MET A 281 1.16 -12.10 -7.85
N HIS A 282 0.73 -13.37 -7.91
CA HIS A 282 1.01 -14.24 -9.06
C HIS A 282 0.05 -13.85 -10.19
N HIS A 283 0.56 -13.19 -11.23
CA HIS A 283 -0.26 -12.74 -12.35
C HIS A 283 -0.11 -13.69 -13.54
N ALA A 284 -1.17 -14.45 -13.83
CA ALA A 284 -1.30 -15.25 -15.03
C ALA A 284 -2.39 -14.62 -15.93
N PRO A 285 -2.03 -13.77 -16.90
CA PRO A 285 -3.00 -13.00 -17.67
C PRO A 285 -4.02 -13.88 -18.40
N HIS A 286 -5.28 -13.45 -18.40
CA HIS A 286 -6.37 -14.10 -19.12
C HIS A 286 -7.10 -13.10 -20.04
N THR A 287 -8.18 -13.53 -20.67
CA THR A 287 -8.96 -12.68 -21.60
C THR A 287 -9.64 -11.47 -20.94
N GLY A 288 -9.59 -11.34 -19.61
CA GLY A 288 -10.06 -10.16 -18.86
C GLY A 288 -9.00 -9.06 -18.73
N ASP A 289 -7.73 -9.37 -19.02
CA ASP A 289 -6.60 -8.43 -19.02
C ASP A 289 -6.43 -7.73 -20.39
N LEU A 290 -7.37 -7.95 -21.32
CA LEU A 290 -7.43 -7.29 -22.61
C LEU A 290 -8.52 -6.20 -22.59
N PRO A 291 -8.22 -4.93 -22.91
CA PRO A 291 -6.91 -4.40 -23.33
C PRO A 291 -5.92 -4.16 -22.18
N ASN A 292 -6.39 -4.01 -20.94
CA ASN A 292 -5.57 -3.79 -19.73
C ASN A 292 -6.06 -4.66 -18.56
N THR A 293 -5.14 -5.09 -17.71
CA THR A 293 -5.42 -5.61 -16.35
C THR A 293 -6.14 -4.59 -15.48
N VAL A 294 -7.04 -5.05 -14.60
CA VAL A 294 -7.92 -4.19 -13.78
C VAL A 294 -7.56 -4.19 -12.28
N PHE A 295 -7.52 -3.00 -11.69
CA PHE A 295 -7.21 -2.79 -10.25
C PHE A 295 -8.19 -3.50 -9.28
N THR A 296 -9.36 -3.93 -9.75
CA THR A 296 -10.36 -4.64 -8.93
C THR A 296 -9.95 -6.06 -8.54
N THR A 297 -9.04 -6.68 -9.30
CA THR A 297 -8.46 -8.01 -9.02
C THR A 297 -6.96 -7.95 -8.78
N ALA A 298 -6.25 -7.04 -9.47
CA ALA A 298 -4.82 -6.82 -9.34
C ALA A 298 -4.48 -5.98 -8.09
N HIS A 299 -4.64 -6.58 -6.90
CA HIS A 299 -4.51 -5.90 -5.61
C HIS A 299 -3.83 -6.77 -4.54
N SER A 300 -2.94 -6.16 -3.76
CA SER A 300 -2.27 -6.74 -2.58
C SER A 300 -2.03 -5.65 -1.54
N ALA A 301 -2.14 -5.97 -0.24
CA ALA A 301 -2.02 -4.98 0.83
C ALA A 301 -1.51 -5.59 2.16
N LEU A 302 -0.99 -4.73 3.03
CA LEU A 302 -0.67 -5.02 4.43
C LEU A 302 -1.38 -4.00 5.32
N ILE A 303 -1.90 -4.46 6.46
CA ILE A 303 -2.53 -3.63 7.48
C ILE A 303 -1.62 -3.60 8.70
N ILE A 304 -1.22 -2.39 9.11
CA ILE A 304 -0.50 -2.11 10.36
C ILE A 304 -1.51 -1.53 11.35
N GLU A 305 -1.77 -2.23 12.45
CA GLU A 305 -2.89 -1.91 13.35
C GLU A 305 -2.54 -2.10 14.85
N PRO A 306 -3.11 -1.29 15.77
CA PRO A 306 -2.74 -1.35 17.19
C PRO A 306 -3.03 -2.71 17.83
N LEU A 307 -2.06 -3.22 18.59
CA LEU A 307 -2.20 -4.37 19.49
C LEU A 307 -1.85 -3.93 20.92
N ASN A 308 -2.82 -3.90 21.83
CA ASN A 308 -2.63 -3.52 23.25
C ASN A 308 -2.05 -2.11 23.52
N TYR A 309 -1.74 -1.33 22.48
CA TYR A 309 -1.13 0.02 22.54
C TYR A 309 -2.04 1.09 23.18
N LEU A 310 -3.35 0.89 23.08
CA LEU A 310 -4.39 1.67 23.75
C LEU A 310 -5.18 0.75 24.68
N ASP A 311 -5.71 1.29 25.78
CA ASP A 311 -6.60 0.52 26.67
C ASP A 311 -7.97 0.22 26.04
N LEU A 312 -8.38 1.01 25.04
CA LEU A 312 -9.66 0.91 24.33
C LEU A 312 -9.52 1.39 22.88
N ASP A 313 -10.47 0.98 22.03
CA ASP A 313 -10.63 1.53 20.68
C ASP A 313 -10.81 3.06 20.69
N ALA A 314 -9.90 3.77 20.03
CA ALA A 314 -9.92 5.23 19.87
C ALA A 314 -10.96 5.73 18.86
N SER A 315 -11.47 4.88 17.94
CA SER A 315 -12.49 5.30 16.97
C SER A 315 -13.74 5.86 17.66
N ARG A 316 -14.04 5.35 18.87
CA ARG A 316 -15.12 5.78 19.77
C ARG A 316 -15.10 7.26 20.16
N ALA A 317 -13.97 7.95 19.98
CA ALA A 317 -13.83 9.39 20.21
C ALA A 317 -14.40 10.24 19.05
N THR A 318 -14.69 9.66 17.88
CA THR A 318 -15.23 10.40 16.74
C THR A 318 -16.62 10.97 17.02
N SER A 319 -16.89 12.21 16.62
CA SER A 319 -18.25 12.76 16.55
C SER A 319 -19.09 12.08 15.45
N GLN A 320 -18.45 11.43 14.47
CA GLN A 320 -19.10 10.82 13.31
C GLN A 320 -19.71 9.45 13.65
N GLN A 321 -20.57 9.42 14.67
CA GLN A 321 -21.25 8.23 15.19
C GLN A 321 -22.72 8.52 15.46
N VAL A 322 -23.59 7.51 15.36
CA VAL A 322 -25.02 7.64 15.65
C VAL A 322 -25.50 6.52 16.58
N ARG A 323 -26.35 6.88 17.54
CA ARG A 323 -27.06 5.93 18.39
C ARG A 323 -28.56 6.17 18.28
N LEU A 324 -29.29 5.15 17.86
CA LEU A 324 -30.75 5.11 17.86
C LEU A 324 -31.22 4.22 19.01
N ASN A 325 -32.09 4.72 19.88
CA ASN A 325 -32.77 3.90 20.88
C ASN A 325 -34.18 3.57 20.39
N TYR A 326 -34.56 2.30 20.39
CA TYR A 326 -35.86 1.83 19.92
C TYR A 326 -36.73 1.32 21.07
N LYS A 327 -38.05 1.44 20.92
CA LYS A 327 -39.07 0.78 21.73
C LYS A 327 -40.35 0.65 20.91
N ASP A 328 -41.10 -0.44 21.09
CA ASP A 328 -42.42 -0.65 20.48
C ASP A 328 -42.43 -0.43 18.95
N GLY A 329 -41.37 -0.90 18.27
CA GLY A 329 -41.15 -0.78 16.83
C GLY A 329 -40.75 0.62 16.32
N LYS A 330 -40.55 1.60 17.20
CA LYS A 330 -40.29 3.00 16.85
C LYS A 330 -38.99 3.53 17.46
N VAL A 331 -38.33 4.45 16.76
CA VAL A 331 -37.22 5.24 17.31
C VAL A 331 -37.76 6.16 18.39
N GLN A 332 -37.15 6.12 19.57
CA GLN A 332 -37.51 6.92 20.76
C GLN A 332 -36.56 8.10 20.95
N SER A 333 -35.30 7.94 20.54
CA SER A 333 -34.29 9.02 20.51
C SER A 333 -33.16 8.67 19.55
N VAL A 334 -32.57 9.71 18.96
CA VAL A 334 -31.35 9.66 18.17
C VAL A 334 -30.31 10.56 18.84
N LYS A 335 -29.08 10.09 18.98
CA LYS A 335 -27.93 10.91 19.38
C LYS A 335 -26.87 10.87 18.27
N THR A 336 -26.41 12.04 17.84
CA THR A 336 -25.43 12.25 16.75
C THR A 336 -24.06 12.73 17.24
N PHE A 337 -23.86 12.83 18.56
CA PHE A 337 -22.54 13.05 19.20
C PHE A 337 -21.76 14.24 18.60
N ASP A 338 -22.48 15.35 18.40
CA ASP A 338 -21.95 16.64 17.93
C ASP A 338 -21.42 16.62 16.48
N SER A 339 -21.70 15.55 15.71
CA SER A 339 -21.63 15.64 14.25
C SER A 339 -22.64 16.65 13.70
N GLN A 340 -22.17 17.51 12.82
CA GLN A 340 -22.98 18.55 12.18
C GLN A 340 -23.72 17.95 10.99
N ASN A 341 -25.05 18.05 10.98
CA ASN A 341 -25.84 17.78 9.79
C ASN A 341 -25.52 18.82 8.72
N VAL A 342 -25.05 18.37 7.57
CA VAL A 342 -24.83 19.24 6.41
C VAL A 342 -26.11 19.33 5.59
N THR A 343 -26.61 20.55 5.44
CA THR A 343 -27.65 20.89 4.45
C THR A 343 -27.15 22.08 3.66
N CYS A 344 -26.53 21.82 2.52
CA CYS A 344 -25.96 22.82 1.62
C CYS A 344 -26.29 22.51 0.16
N HIS A 345 -26.24 23.52 -0.70
CA HIS A 345 -26.12 23.29 -2.13
C HIS A 345 -24.64 23.03 -2.45
N VAL A 346 -24.34 21.84 -2.98
CA VAL A 346 -23.03 21.55 -3.59
C VAL A 346 -23.10 22.04 -5.03
N ASP A 347 -22.11 22.83 -5.44
CA ASP A 347 -21.97 23.24 -6.84
C ASP A 347 -21.43 22.07 -7.66
N ALA A 348 -22.30 21.46 -8.46
CA ALA A 348 -21.97 20.31 -9.28
C ALA A 348 -20.88 20.60 -10.35
N SER A 349 -20.57 21.87 -10.66
CA SER A 349 -19.45 22.20 -11.54
C SER A 349 -18.09 21.81 -10.93
N GLN A 350 -18.00 21.74 -9.59
CA GLN A 350 -16.82 21.26 -8.85
C GLN A 350 -16.62 19.73 -8.97
N LEU A 351 -17.58 19.02 -9.58
CA LEU A 351 -17.53 17.58 -9.87
C LEU A 351 -17.18 17.30 -11.34
N ILE A 352 -16.92 18.34 -12.14
CA ILE A 352 -16.48 18.22 -13.53
C ILE A 352 -14.94 18.23 -13.56
N PRO A 353 -14.28 17.14 -13.99
CA PRO A 353 -12.84 17.10 -14.18
C PRO A 353 -12.33 18.19 -15.12
N ASN A 354 -11.25 18.86 -14.75
CA ASN A 354 -10.60 19.84 -15.63
C ASN A 354 -9.38 19.22 -16.32
N PHE A 355 -9.65 18.35 -17.29
CA PHE A 355 -8.63 17.67 -18.10
C PHE A 355 -7.60 18.62 -18.75
N TRP A 356 -7.99 19.88 -19.00
CA TRP A 356 -7.14 20.91 -19.62
C TRP A 356 -6.17 21.61 -18.65
N ARG A 357 -6.13 21.19 -17.37
CA ARG A 357 -5.12 21.66 -16.41
C ARG A 357 -3.82 20.86 -16.45
N ASP A 358 -3.83 19.63 -16.97
CA ASP A 358 -2.58 18.88 -17.10
C ASP A 358 -1.72 19.49 -18.20
N THR A 359 -0.50 19.86 -17.83
CA THR A 359 0.53 20.43 -18.71
C THR A 359 1.70 19.47 -18.89
N GLY A 360 1.59 18.26 -18.32
CA GLY A 360 2.64 17.24 -18.35
C GLY A 360 3.85 17.63 -17.50
N THR A 361 5.03 17.55 -18.10
CA THR A 361 6.32 17.62 -17.39
C THR A 361 7.03 18.97 -17.62
N THR A 362 7.04 19.84 -16.60
CA THR A 362 7.84 21.08 -16.64
C THR A 362 9.34 20.74 -16.52
N SER A 363 10.10 20.95 -17.58
CA SER A 363 11.55 20.77 -17.58
C SER A 363 12.28 22.05 -17.18
N VAL A 364 13.05 22.03 -16.09
CA VAL A 364 13.87 23.17 -15.63
C VAL A 364 15.34 22.78 -15.66
N LEU A 365 16.10 23.36 -16.59
CA LEU A 365 17.53 23.09 -16.74
C LEU A 365 18.32 23.56 -15.52
N ARG A 366 19.06 22.64 -14.88
CA ARG A 366 19.83 22.92 -13.65
C ARG A 366 21.29 23.30 -13.88
N TYR A 367 21.80 23.16 -15.09
CA TYR A 367 23.19 23.52 -15.44
C TYR A 367 23.25 24.14 -16.85
N LEU A 368 23.74 25.38 -16.93
CA LEU A 368 23.92 26.12 -18.18
C LEU A 368 25.40 26.11 -18.57
N PHE A 369 25.76 25.34 -19.59
CA PHE A 369 27.12 25.37 -20.14
C PHE A 369 27.27 26.59 -21.06
N GLY A 370 27.86 27.67 -20.54
CA GLY A 370 28.29 28.83 -21.34
C GLY A 370 27.29 29.98 -21.51
N ALA A 371 26.19 30.01 -20.74
CA ALA A 371 25.35 31.21 -20.67
C ALA A 371 26.00 32.27 -19.76
N SER A 372 26.02 33.53 -20.20
CA SER A 372 26.33 34.69 -19.36
C SER A 372 25.25 34.89 -18.28
N GLN A 373 25.61 35.50 -17.14
CA GLN A 373 24.67 35.85 -16.07
C GLN A 373 23.80 37.07 -16.42
N GLU A 374 23.11 37.02 -17.56
CA GLU A 374 22.18 38.05 -18.02
C GLU A 374 21.17 37.42 -18.99
N ASP A 375 20.26 36.59 -18.46
CA ASP A 375 18.88 36.45 -18.92
C ASP A 375 18.07 35.56 -17.95
N GLY A 376 16.85 35.99 -17.61
CA GLY A 376 16.00 35.33 -16.62
C GLY A 376 14.93 34.44 -17.24
N ILE A 377 14.74 33.23 -16.69
CA ILE A 377 13.60 32.34 -16.93
C ILE A 377 13.27 32.16 -18.43
N VAL A 378 14.14 31.46 -19.14
CA VAL A 378 13.84 30.97 -20.50
C VAL A 378 12.79 29.87 -20.40
N ASN A 379 11.52 30.22 -20.62
CA ASN A 379 10.46 29.25 -20.86
C ASN A 379 10.75 28.51 -22.17
N ALA A 380 10.84 27.18 -22.11
CA ALA A 380 10.83 26.34 -23.31
C ALA A 380 9.41 26.29 -23.89
N THR A 381 9.30 26.48 -25.21
CA THR A 381 8.06 26.43 -26.01
C THR A 381 7.82 25.06 -26.59
#